data_AF-A0A4Y7Q655-F1
#
_entry.id   AF-A0A4Y7Q655-F1
#
_cell.length_a   1.000
_cell.length_b   1.000
_cell.length_c   1.000
_cell.angle_alpha   90.00
_cell.angle_beta   90.00
_cell.angle_gamma   90.00
#
_symmetry.space_group_name_H-M   'P 1'
#
loop_
_entity.id
_entity.type
_entity.pdbx_description
1 polymer ?
#
loop_
_entity_poly.entity_id
_entity_poly.type
_entity_poly.pdbx_seq_one_letter_code
_entity_poly.pdbx_strand_id
1 'polypeptide(L)'
;MQELIFLAHLAYASRRSFVFGPYTWNGDMNKNFTKYNNKLVPSRIPLNAIIAGPAAGGSFGADHPSPRAVNKEYFETVCKTPRLLSGDDVPDAVWSGDGDFIAQRWVDKLKETPDACILLDGPHSQIFPYYVYGAKSLVDTWPWLSKSPILTQWRWSPLVESAAHANSALVLPAKSIPRRAPDLLTDGEYSNMYAPIPGLLAMHVRRGDYEGHCNHVAKWGSTWQGWNTFPEFIDKFEVPPGSGNGTATRAARKVYQARCFPNHEQIVARVSELRKTPEGQGLRSIFVMTNAKTQWATELKKKLMAMGGWDKVVTSRDLRLTWEQKFVGQAIDMLYGQRAQMFIGNGFSSMTANIVMLRQSKKTDPRTNRFW
;
A
#
# COMPACT_ATOMS: atom_id res chain seq x y z
N MET A 1 -0.05 1.07 -7.14
CA MET A 1 1.09 0.39 -6.48
C MET A 1 1.04 -1.11 -6.70
N GLN A 2 -0.06 -1.80 -6.37
CA GLN A 2 -0.21 -3.23 -6.67
C GLN A 2 0.09 -3.54 -8.15
N GLU A 3 -0.58 -2.83 -9.07
CA GLU A 3 -0.34 -2.97 -10.52
C GLU A 3 1.10 -2.67 -10.94
N LEU A 4 1.72 -1.63 -10.39
CA LEU A 4 3.13 -1.33 -10.62
C LEU A 4 4.02 -2.53 -10.25
N ILE A 5 3.78 -3.15 -9.10
CA ILE A 5 4.56 -4.29 -8.61
C ILE A 5 4.35 -5.52 -9.51
N PHE A 6 3.10 -5.76 -9.92
CA PHE A 6 2.75 -6.88 -10.81
C PHE A 6 3.37 -6.71 -12.19
N LEU A 7 3.25 -5.53 -12.80
CA LEU A 7 3.85 -5.25 -14.11
C LEU A 7 5.38 -5.25 -14.05
N ALA A 8 5.99 -4.74 -12.98
CA ALA A 8 7.43 -4.82 -12.78
C ALA A 8 7.90 -6.27 -12.59
N HIS A 9 7.13 -7.10 -11.87
CA HIS A 9 7.43 -8.53 -11.75
C HIS A 9 7.28 -9.24 -13.09
N LEU A 10 6.22 -8.95 -13.86
CA LEU A 10 5.98 -9.53 -15.16
C LEU A 10 7.15 -9.25 -16.13
N ALA A 11 7.63 -8.00 -16.17
CA ALA A 11 8.81 -7.63 -16.94
C ALA A 11 10.04 -8.42 -16.48
N TYR A 12 10.28 -8.50 -15.16
CA TYR A 12 11.36 -9.31 -14.61
C TYR A 12 11.26 -10.80 -15.00
N ALA A 13 10.09 -11.42 -14.84
CA ALA A 13 9.85 -12.83 -15.13
C ALA A 13 9.94 -13.17 -16.64
N SER A 14 9.67 -12.18 -17.50
CA SER A 14 9.86 -12.25 -18.95
C SER A 14 11.26 -11.85 -19.42
N ARG A 15 12.20 -11.57 -18.49
CA ARG A 15 13.59 -11.12 -18.77
C ARG A 15 13.66 -9.80 -19.55
N ARG A 16 12.74 -8.88 -19.25
CA ARG A 16 12.62 -7.56 -19.87
C ARG A 16 12.83 -6.44 -18.84
N SER A 17 13.25 -5.29 -19.33
CA SER A 17 13.23 -4.05 -18.54
C SER A 17 11.80 -3.59 -18.37
N PHE A 18 11.40 -3.31 -17.12
CA PHE A 18 10.15 -2.62 -16.85
C PHE A 18 10.27 -1.14 -17.25
N VAL A 19 9.21 -0.59 -17.85
CA VAL A 19 9.13 0.85 -18.15
C VAL A 19 8.18 1.49 -17.15
N PHE A 20 8.69 2.42 -16.35
CA PHE A 20 7.87 3.12 -15.36
C PHE A 20 7.58 4.56 -15.78
N GLY A 21 6.34 4.99 -15.52
CA GLY A 21 5.93 6.40 -15.65
C GLY A 21 5.86 7.10 -14.29
N PRO A 22 5.74 8.44 -14.29
CA PRO A 22 5.44 9.19 -13.08
C PRO A 22 4.02 8.86 -12.57
N TYR A 23 3.80 9.06 -11.26
CA TYR A 23 2.45 9.11 -10.72
C TYR A 23 1.73 10.35 -11.27
N THR A 24 0.65 10.16 -12.00
CA THR A 24 0.05 11.20 -12.84
C THR A 24 -1.37 11.54 -12.35
N TRP A 25 -1.54 12.77 -11.86
CA TRP A 25 -2.85 13.38 -11.56
C TRP A 25 -3.53 13.97 -12.79
N ASN A 26 -2.73 14.45 -13.75
CA ASN A 26 -3.21 15.02 -14.99
C ASN A 26 -2.30 14.61 -16.15
N GLY A 27 -2.88 13.94 -17.16
CA GLY A 27 -2.18 13.46 -18.34
C GLY A 27 -1.84 14.55 -19.36
N ASP A 28 -2.37 15.77 -19.19
CA ASP A 28 -2.00 16.92 -20.02
C ASP A 28 -0.55 17.34 -19.73
N MET A 29 0.33 17.06 -20.69
CA MET A 29 1.77 17.33 -20.58
C MET A 29 2.11 18.82 -20.49
N ASN A 30 1.20 19.72 -20.88
CA ASN A 30 1.38 21.17 -20.79
C ASN A 30 1.01 21.73 -19.41
N LYS A 31 0.40 20.92 -18.54
CA LYS A 31 -0.02 21.36 -17.19
C LYS A 31 0.92 20.77 -16.13
N ASN A 32 1.83 21.59 -15.61
CA ASN A 32 2.73 21.20 -14.53
C ASN A 32 2.01 21.04 -13.17
N PHE A 33 0.89 21.73 -12.99
CA PHE A 33 0.09 21.68 -11.78
C PHE A 33 -1.40 21.49 -12.08
N THR A 34 -2.12 20.86 -11.15
CA THR A 34 -3.57 20.68 -11.19
C THR A 34 -4.20 21.04 -9.85
N LYS A 35 -5.50 21.33 -9.83
CA LYS A 35 -6.24 21.60 -8.59
C LYS A 35 -6.88 20.31 -8.08
N TYR A 36 -6.55 19.93 -6.85
CA TYR A 36 -7.20 18.85 -6.12
C TYR A 36 -7.69 19.37 -4.77
N ASN A 37 -9.00 19.23 -4.49
CA ASN A 37 -9.63 19.80 -3.28
C ASN A 37 -9.28 21.28 -3.05
N ASN A 38 -9.38 22.10 -4.11
CA ASN A 38 -9.02 23.52 -4.13
C ASN A 38 -7.56 23.85 -3.78
N LYS A 39 -6.67 22.86 -3.78
CA LYS A 39 -5.22 23.04 -3.58
C LYS A 39 -4.47 22.75 -4.86
N LEU A 40 -3.46 23.55 -5.15
CA LEU A 40 -2.55 23.30 -6.25
C LEU A 40 -1.62 22.14 -5.87
N VAL A 41 -1.56 21.11 -6.72
CA VAL A 41 -0.67 19.95 -6.59
C VAL A 41 0.09 19.73 -7.90
N PRO A 42 1.32 19.19 -7.87
CA PRO A 42 2.02 18.78 -9.08
C PRO A 42 1.15 17.78 -9.88
N SER A 43 1.04 18.01 -11.19
CA SER A 43 0.29 17.11 -12.08
C SER A 43 0.95 15.74 -12.21
N ARG A 44 2.27 15.69 -12.02
CA ARG A 44 3.11 14.49 -12.16
C ARG A 44 4.12 14.48 -11.02
N ILE A 45 4.24 13.34 -10.36
CA ILE A 45 5.24 13.09 -9.32
C ILE A 45 6.14 11.97 -9.84
N PRO A 46 7.45 12.20 -9.97
CA PRO A 46 8.39 11.16 -10.38
C PRO A 46 8.25 9.91 -9.50
N LEU A 47 8.22 8.71 -10.10
CA LEU A 47 8.05 7.49 -9.32
C LEU A 47 9.17 7.29 -8.28
N ASN A 48 10.38 7.68 -8.64
CA ASN A 48 11.57 7.68 -7.77
C ASN A 48 11.49 8.68 -6.59
N ALA A 49 10.53 9.62 -6.61
CA ALA A 49 10.23 10.45 -5.44
C ALA A 49 9.34 9.71 -4.42
N ILE A 50 8.68 8.62 -4.82
CA ILE A 50 7.78 7.83 -3.96
C ILE A 50 8.46 6.54 -3.50
N ILE A 51 9.07 5.80 -4.42
CA ILE A 51 9.67 4.48 -4.15
C ILE A 51 11.10 4.42 -4.69
N ALA A 52 11.84 3.39 -4.26
CA ALA A 52 13.15 3.02 -4.74
C ALA A 52 13.24 1.49 -4.90
N GLY A 53 14.38 1.01 -5.38
CA GLY A 53 14.58 -0.40 -5.71
C GLY A 53 14.28 -0.72 -7.17
N PRO A 54 14.29 -2.01 -7.56
CA PRO A 54 14.31 -2.41 -8.96
C PRO A 54 13.13 -1.89 -9.80
N ALA A 55 11.92 -1.80 -9.22
CA ALA A 55 10.74 -1.27 -9.91
C ALA A 55 10.84 0.21 -10.32
N ALA A 56 11.76 0.97 -9.72
CA ALA A 56 12.00 2.38 -10.02
C ALA A 56 13.44 2.62 -10.53
N GLY A 57 14.06 1.62 -11.15
CA GLY A 57 15.37 1.72 -11.78
C GLY A 57 16.57 1.43 -10.88
N GLY A 58 16.34 0.94 -9.66
CA GLY A 58 17.39 0.40 -8.81
C GLY A 58 18.07 -0.84 -9.42
N SER A 59 19.29 -1.14 -8.98
CA SER A 59 19.98 -2.38 -9.35
C SER A 59 19.28 -3.59 -8.74
N PHE A 60 19.25 -4.72 -9.47
CA PHE A 60 18.82 -6.01 -8.93
C PHE A 60 19.91 -6.71 -8.09
N GLY A 61 21.14 -6.18 -8.09
CA GLY A 61 22.32 -6.82 -7.47
C GLY A 61 23.16 -7.62 -8.47
N ALA A 62 24.35 -8.06 -8.04
CA ALA A 62 25.29 -8.79 -8.91
C ALA A 62 24.74 -10.16 -9.36
N ASP A 63 23.91 -10.79 -8.53
CA ASP A 63 23.36 -12.14 -8.77
C ASP A 63 22.19 -12.14 -9.77
N HIS A 64 21.74 -10.97 -10.22
CA HIS A 64 20.59 -10.82 -11.11
C HIS A 64 20.97 -9.99 -12.34
N PRO A 65 21.27 -10.64 -13.49
CA PRO A 65 21.64 -9.94 -14.72
C PRO A 65 20.44 -9.25 -15.41
N SER A 66 19.26 -9.22 -14.77
CA SER A 66 18.08 -8.58 -15.32
C SER A 66 18.31 -7.09 -15.55
N PRO A 67 17.89 -6.55 -16.71
CA PRO A 67 18.13 -5.16 -17.02
C PRO A 67 17.29 -4.25 -16.11
N ARG A 68 17.86 -3.10 -15.72
CA ARG A 68 17.20 -2.15 -14.83
C ARG A 68 15.91 -1.63 -15.46
N ALA A 69 14.93 -1.29 -14.61
CA ALA A 69 13.76 -0.56 -15.08
C ALA A 69 14.17 0.83 -15.58
N VAL A 70 13.51 1.31 -16.62
CA VAL A 70 13.80 2.61 -17.27
C VAL A 70 12.56 3.50 -17.19
N ASN A 71 12.78 4.81 -17.20
CA ASN A 71 11.66 5.74 -17.27
C ASN A 71 11.07 5.75 -18.69
N LYS A 72 9.82 6.21 -18.80
CA LYS A 72 9.09 6.33 -20.06
C LYS A 72 9.84 7.18 -21.09
N GLU A 73 10.48 8.27 -20.67
CA GLU A 73 11.21 9.18 -21.56
C GLU A 73 12.42 8.49 -22.23
N TYR A 74 13.14 7.65 -21.49
CA TYR A 74 14.23 6.83 -22.03
C TYR A 74 13.71 5.78 -23.00
N PHE A 75 12.61 5.08 -22.65
CA PHE A 75 11.96 4.14 -23.54
C PHE A 75 11.57 4.80 -24.88
N GLU A 76 10.90 5.95 -24.85
CA GLU A 76 10.50 6.70 -26.07
C GLU A 76 11.70 7.21 -26.88
N THR A 77 12.86 7.38 -26.23
CA THR A 77 14.10 7.77 -26.91
C THR A 77 14.72 6.60 -27.66
N VAL A 78 14.77 5.41 -27.05
CA VAL A 78 15.42 4.21 -27.62
C VAL A 78 14.48 3.43 -28.55
N CYS A 79 13.21 3.30 -28.17
CA CYS A 79 12.21 2.48 -28.83
C CYS A 79 11.32 3.33 -29.75
N LYS A 80 11.82 3.72 -30.92
CA LYS A 80 11.06 4.56 -31.87
C LYS A 80 9.90 3.83 -32.56
N THR A 81 10.04 2.52 -32.76
CA THR A 81 9.04 1.66 -33.41
C THR A 81 8.80 0.40 -32.57
N PRO A 82 8.19 0.52 -31.38
CA PRO A 82 7.96 -0.64 -30.53
C PRO A 82 6.94 -1.59 -31.16
N ARG A 83 7.08 -2.89 -30.91
CA ARG A 83 6.04 -3.87 -31.22
C ARG A 83 4.83 -3.58 -30.35
N LEU A 84 3.68 -3.40 -30.99
CA LEU A 84 2.41 -3.27 -30.30
C LEU A 84 1.87 -4.65 -29.92
N LEU A 85 1.46 -4.79 -28.67
CA LEU A 85 0.67 -5.92 -28.17
C LEU A 85 -0.58 -5.40 -27.47
N SER A 86 -1.67 -6.16 -27.54
CA SER A 86 -2.93 -5.86 -26.85
C SER A 86 -3.41 -7.07 -26.04
N GLY A 87 -4.56 -6.97 -25.38
CA GLY A 87 -5.15 -8.15 -24.73
C GLY A 87 -5.57 -9.24 -25.72
N ASP A 88 -5.76 -8.90 -27.00
CA ASP A 88 -6.12 -9.87 -28.05
C ASP A 88 -4.96 -10.81 -28.38
N ASP A 89 -3.72 -10.46 -28.02
CA ASP A 89 -2.57 -11.35 -28.11
C ASP A 89 -2.58 -12.47 -27.05
N VAL A 90 -3.42 -12.33 -26.03
CA VAL A 90 -3.59 -13.27 -24.91
C VAL A 90 -5.08 -13.34 -24.50
N PRO A 91 -5.98 -13.75 -25.42
CA PRO A 91 -7.42 -13.55 -25.26
C PRO A 91 -7.99 -14.28 -24.04
N ASP A 92 -7.43 -15.46 -23.72
CA ASP A 92 -7.79 -16.29 -22.58
C ASP A 92 -7.65 -15.54 -21.23
N ALA A 93 -6.71 -14.59 -21.15
CA ALA A 93 -6.39 -13.87 -19.92
C ALA A 93 -7.23 -12.61 -19.69
N VAL A 94 -7.88 -12.07 -20.73
CA VAL A 94 -8.53 -10.73 -20.70
C VAL A 94 -9.61 -10.60 -19.62
N TRP A 95 -10.37 -11.66 -19.37
CA TRP A 95 -11.49 -11.67 -18.41
C TRP A 95 -11.21 -12.53 -17.18
N SER A 96 -9.98 -13.03 -17.04
CA SER A 96 -9.63 -13.87 -15.91
C SER A 96 -9.62 -13.06 -14.62
N GLY A 97 -10.15 -13.63 -13.54
CA GLY A 97 -9.96 -13.13 -12.18
C GLY A 97 -8.74 -13.73 -11.47
N ASP A 98 -8.02 -14.63 -12.16
CA ASP A 98 -6.88 -15.37 -11.64
C ASP A 98 -5.57 -14.67 -12.04
N GLY A 99 -4.93 -14.04 -11.05
CA GLY A 99 -3.68 -13.32 -11.23
C GLY A 99 -2.51 -14.21 -11.67
N ASP A 100 -2.49 -15.49 -11.26
CA ASP A 100 -1.45 -16.45 -11.64
C ASP A 100 -1.59 -16.80 -13.10
N PHE A 101 -2.82 -17.14 -13.50
CA PHE A 101 -3.12 -17.44 -14.89
C PHE A 101 -2.76 -16.26 -15.81
N ILE A 102 -3.16 -15.04 -15.46
CA ILE A 102 -2.82 -13.83 -16.23
C ILE A 102 -1.30 -13.69 -16.33
N ALA A 103 -0.59 -13.74 -15.20
CA ALA A 103 0.85 -13.55 -15.18
C ALA A 103 1.57 -14.57 -16.06
N GLN A 104 1.22 -15.86 -15.95
CA GLN A 104 1.84 -16.93 -16.72
C GLN A 104 1.65 -16.74 -18.22
N ARG A 105 0.41 -16.45 -18.67
CA ARG A 105 0.11 -16.28 -20.10
C ARG A 105 0.86 -15.10 -20.71
N TRP A 106 0.95 -13.99 -19.98
CA TRP A 106 1.73 -12.84 -20.42
C TRP A 106 3.24 -13.09 -20.38
N VAL A 107 3.76 -13.84 -19.40
CA VAL A 107 5.19 -14.24 -19.39
C VAL A 107 5.53 -15.04 -20.64
N ASP A 108 4.70 -16.02 -21.00
CA ASP A 108 4.92 -16.87 -22.17
C ASP A 108 4.88 -16.04 -23.46
N LYS A 109 3.83 -15.23 -23.64
CA LYS A 109 3.71 -14.33 -24.80
C LYS A 109 4.91 -13.37 -24.93
N LEU A 110 5.35 -12.77 -23.82
CA LEU A 110 6.47 -11.83 -23.83
C LEU A 110 7.81 -12.51 -24.08
N LYS A 111 7.99 -13.79 -23.74
CA LYS A 111 9.20 -14.56 -24.05
C LYS A 111 9.24 -15.00 -25.51
N GLU A 112 8.09 -15.29 -26.10
CA GLU A 112 7.96 -15.68 -27.52
C GLU A 112 8.08 -14.49 -28.48
N THR A 113 7.87 -13.26 -28.00
CA THR A 113 7.99 -12.05 -28.81
C THR A 113 9.47 -11.64 -28.91
N PRO A 114 10.14 -11.73 -30.08
CA PRO A 114 11.57 -11.45 -30.18
C PRO A 114 11.92 -9.95 -30.09
N ASP A 115 10.95 -9.07 -30.30
CA ASP A 115 11.16 -7.63 -30.32
C ASP A 115 11.72 -7.10 -28.99
N ALA A 116 12.77 -6.27 -29.08
CA ALA A 116 13.41 -5.66 -27.92
C ALA A 116 12.48 -4.68 -27.19
N CYS A 117 11.69 -3.93 -27.95
CA CYS A 117 10.79 -2.90 -27.46
C CYS A 117 9.34 -3.33 -27.66
N ILE A 118 8.57 -3.40 -26.57
CA ILE A 118 7.15 -3.73 -26.58
C ILE A 118 6.38 -2.58 -25.95
N LEU A 119 5.30 -2.17 -26.60
CA LEU A 119 4.32 -1.22 -26.08
C LEU A 119 2.96 -1.90 -26.03
N LEU A 120 2.34 -1.87 -24.87
CA LEU A 120 0.96 -2.32 -24.70
C LEU A 120 0.04 -1.19 -25.13
N ASP A 121 -0.69 -1.40 -26.22
CA ASP A 121 -1.63 -0.43 -26.75
C ASP A 121 -2.80 -1.15 -27.43
N GLY A 122 -3.96 -0.50 -27.45
CA GLY A 122 -5.19 -1.05 -28.00
C GLY A 122 -6.12 -1.71 -26.97
N PRO A 123 -7.11 -2.50 -27.44
CA PRO A 123 -8.13 -3.11 -26.59
C PRO A 123 -7.52 -3.99 -25.49
N HIS A 124 -8.13 -3.95 -24.31
CA HIS A 124 -7.76 -4.84 -23.20
C HIS A 124 -6.25 -4.79 -22.81
N SER A 125 -5.59 -3.67 -23.05
CA SER A 125 -4.16 -3.46 -22.76
C SER A 125 -3.82 -3.36 -21.28
N GLN A 126 -4.83 -3.27 -20.40
CA GLN A 126 -4.63 -3.45 -18.96
C GLN A 126 -4.44 -4.93 -18.64
N ILE A 127 -3.17 -5.36 -18.55
CA ILE A 127 -2.77 -6.76 -18.30
C ILE A 127 -3.44 -7.35 -17.07
N PHE A 128 -3.40 -6.63 -15.95
CA PHE A 128 -3.98 -7.04 -14.68
C PHE A 128 -5.18 -6.13 -14.38
N PRO A 129 -6.41 -6.55 -14.73
CA PRO A 129 -7.59 -5.74 -14.52
C PRO A 129 -7.78 -5.34 -13.06
N TYR A 130 -8.37 -4.17 -12.82
CA TYR A 130 -8.49 -3.61 -11.47
C TYR A 130 -9.22 -4.55 -10.47
N TYR A 131 -10.14 -5.40 -10.94
CA TYR A 131 -10.91 -6.32 -10.10
C TYR A 131 -10.08 -7.48 -9.55
N VAL A 132 -8.96 -7.84 -10.20
CA VAL A 132 -8.02 -8.88 -9.71
C VAL A 132 -7.50 -8.50 -8.32
N TYR A 133 -7.23 -7.20 -8.08
CA TYR A 133 -6.77 -6.72 -6.77
C TYR A 133 -7.85 -6.79 -5.67
N GLY A 134 -9.12 -6.92 -6.06
CA GLY A 134 -10.26 -7.10 -5.16
C GLY A 134 -10.67 -8.56 -4.96
N ALA A 135 -10.05 -9.50 -5.67
CA ALA A 135 -10.40 -10.91 -5.60
C ALA A 135 -9.66 -11.62 -4.45
N LYS A 136 -10.36 -12.52 -3.73
CA LYS A 136 -9.73 -13.33 -2.67
C LYS A 136 -8.58 -14.19 -3.21
N SER A 137 -8.69 -14.66 -4.46
CA SER A 137 -7.67 -15.45 -5.17
C SER A 137 -6.37 -14.69 -5.44
N LEU A 138 -6.31 -13.37 -5.24
CA LEU A 138 -5.07 -12.63 -5.38
C LEU A 138 -3.95 -13.20 -4.48
N VAL A 139 -4.28 -13.72 -3.30
CA VAL A 139 -3.29 -14.29 -2.39
C VAL A 139 -2.63 -15.56 -2.95
N ASP A 140 -3.25 -16.21 -3.94
CA ASP A 140 -2.68 -17.38 -4.62
C ASP A 140 -1.41 -17.02 -5.39
N THR A 141 -1.26 -15.73 -5.75
CA THR A 141 -0.04 -15.17 -6.37
C THR A 141 1.13 -14.99 -5.41
N TRP A 142 0.91 -15.09 -4.11
CA TRP A 142 1.91 -14.85 -3.08
C TRP A 142 3.17 -15.75 -3.15
N PRO A 143 3.09 -17.06 -3.47
CA PRO A 143 4.25 -17.95 -3.50
C PRO A 143 5.37 -17.51 -4.44
N TRP A 144 5.04 -16.91 -5.59
CA TRP A 144 6.04 -16.34 -6.50
C TRP A 144 6.29 -14.86 -6.23
N LEU A 145 5.26 -14.08 -5.87
CA LEU A 145 5.43 -12.65 -5.65
C LEU A 145 6.33 -12.35 -4.44
N SER A 146 6.20 -13.13 -3.36
CA SER A 146 7.02 -13.02 -2.15
C SER A 146 8.52 -13.27 -2.40
N LYS A 147 8.87 -13.96 -3.48
CA LYS A 147 10.25 -14.26 -3.89
C LYS A 147 10.77 -13.28 -4.94
N SER A 148 9.89 -12.49 -5.55
CA SER A 148 10.24 -11.52 -6.59
C SER A 148 11.24 -10.48 -6.05
N PRO A 149 12.35 -10.21 -6.76
CA PRO A 149 13.26 -9.10 -6.44
C PRO A 149 12.56 -7.74 -6.37
N ILE A 150 11.46 -7.57 -7.12
CA ILE A 150 10.63 -6.36 -7.07
C ILE A 150 10.09 -6.09 -5.67
N LEU A 151 9.70 -7.14 -4.95
CA LEU A 151 9.10 -7.04 -3.63
C LEU A 151 10.13 -7.23 -2.51
N THR A 152 11.07 -8.18 -2.65
CA THR A 152 12.10 -8.44 -1.62
C THR A 152 13.08 -7.28 -1.49
N GLN A 153 13.40 -6.62 -2.60
CA GLN A 153 14.25 -5.42 -2.64
C GLN A 153 13.44 -4.11 -2.68
N TRP A 154 12.15 -4.17 -2.35
CA TRP A 154 11.31 -2.98 -2.27
C TRP A 154 11.89 -1.96 -1.29
N ARG A 155 11.95 -0.70 -1.73
CA ARG A 155 12.30 0.44 -0.88
C ARG A 155 11.37 1.62 -1.11
N TRP A 156 11.23 2.44 -0.09
CA TRP A 156 10.71 3.80 -0.23
C TRP A 156 11.81 4.73 -0.73
N SER A 157 11.44 5.84 -1.36
CA SER A 157 12.43 6.81 -1.85
C SER A 157 13.19 7.46 -0.68
N PRO A 158 14.40 8.01 -0.92
CA PRO A 158 15.09 8.83 0.08
C PRO A 158 14.25 10.01 0.60
N LEU A 159 13.36 10.57 -0.24
CA LEU A 159 12.45 11.64 0.16
C LEU A 159 11.45 11.16 1.22
N VAL A 160 10.91 9.95 1.07
CA VAL A 160 9.99 9.33 2.03
C VAL A 160 10.75 8.88 3.29
N GLU A 161 11.91 8.23 3.11
CA GLU A 161 12.73 7.76 4.23
C GLU A 161 13.21 8.92 5.12
N SER A 162 13.70 10.01 4.52
CA SER A 162 14.11 11.21 5.25
C SER A 162 12.96 11.89 6.01
N ALA A 163 11.76 11.93 5.42
CA ALA A 163 10.58 12.49 6.09
C ALA A 163 10.17 11.67 7.31
N ALA A 164 10.16 10.33 7.17
CA ALA A 164 9.90 9.44 8.29
C ALA A 164 10.98 9.57 9.38
N HIS A 165 12.26 9.63 9.00
CA HIS A 165 13.35 9.83 9.94
C HIS A 165 13.20 11.14 10.72
N ALA A 166 12.99 12.27 10.04
CA ALA A 166 12.84 13.60 10.65
C ALA A 166 11.63 13.71 11.59
N ASN A 167 10.61 12.85 11.41
CA ASN A 167 9.40 12.82 12.25
C ASN A 167 9.40 11.69 13.28
N SER A 168 10.47 10.89 13.36
CA SER A 168 10.50 9.70 14.21
C SER A 168 10.27 10.01 15.69
N ALA A 169 10.79 11.13 16.21
CA ALA A 169 10.56 11.57 17.58
C ALA A 169 9.08 11.86 17.90
N LEU A 170 8.23 12.15 16.91
CA LEU A 170 6.79 12.30 17.12
C LEU A 170 6.09 10.94 17.23
N VAL A 171 6.53 9.96 16.43
CA VAL A 171 5.80 8.70 16.24
C VAL A 171 6.28 7.59 17.18
N LEU A 172 7.60 7.45 17.35
CA LEU A 172 8.19 6.35 18.10
C LEU A 172 7.80 6.42 19.59
N PRO A 173 7.51 5.28 20.25
CA PRO A 173 7.35 5.21 21.70
C PRO A 173 8.50 5.86 22.44
N ALA A 174 8.25 6.38 23.63
CA ALA A 174 9.34 6.84 24.47
C ALA A 174 10.25 5.64 24.77
N LYS A 175 11.57 5.85 24.72
CA LYS A 175 12.50 4.82 25.20
C LYS A 175 12.26 4.64 26.68
N SER A 176 11.84 3.46 27.09
CA SER A 176 11.95 3.06 28.48
C SER A 176 13.44 2.97 28.79
N ILE A 177 14.00 3.94 29.52
CA ILE A 177 15.39 3.89 29.99
C ILE A 177 15.53 2.56 30.75
N PRO A 178 16.36 1.61 30.28
CA PRO A 178 16.61 0.42 31.07
C PRO A 178 17.36 0.85 32.33
N ARG A 179 16.78 0.63 33.51
CA ARG A 179 17.56 0.59 34.76
C ARG A 179 18.39 -0.70 34.75
N ARG A 180 19.44 -0.76 33.92
CA ARG A 180 20.71 -1.51 34.12
C ARG A 180 21.49 -1.64 32.80
N ALA A 181 22.80 -1.43 32.98
CA ALA A 181 23.96 -1.67 32.11
C ALA A 181 24.29 -0.63 31.01
N PRO A 182 25.58 -0.23 30.90
CA PRO A 182 26.07 0.79 29.98
C PRO A 182 26.39 0.13 28.64
N ASP A 183 25.37 -0.17 27.85
CA ASP A 183 25.64 -0.45 26.44
C ASP A 183 25.66 0.89 25.72
N LEU A 184 26.85 1.21 25.24
CA LEU A 184 27.19 2.46 24.57
C LEU A 184 26.14 2.75 23.49
N LEU A 185 25.60 3.97 23.56
CA LEU A 185 24.82 4.62 22.52
C LEU A 185 25.64 4.60 21.22
N THR A 186 25.48 3.55 20.43
CA THR A 186 25.81 3.59 19.01
C THR A 186 24.54 3.98 18.28
N ASP A 187 24.69 4.80 17.23
CA ASP A 187 23.67 5.25 16.28
C ASP A 187 22.93 4.10 15.54
N GLY A 188 22.98 2.86 16.06
CA GLY A 188 22.57 1.62 15.41
C GLY A 188 21.08 1.29 15.47
N GLU A 189 20.26 2.00 16.25
CA GLU A 189 18.80 1.75 16.29
C GLU A 189 18.09 2.14 14.97
N TYR A 190 18.77 2.91 14.10
CA TYR A 190 18.34 3.25 12.75
C TYR A 190 19.11 2.49 11.65
N SER A 191 19.98 1.53 12.00
CA SER A 191 20.75 0.75 11.02
C SER A 191 19.86 -0.04 10.03
N ASN A 192 18.60 -0.30 10.40
CA ASN A 192 17.61 -0.91 9.54
C ASN A 192 16.30 -0.09 9.48
N MET A 193 16.19 0.79 8.49
CA MET A 193 15.01 1.63 8.24
C MET A 193 13.70 0.83 8.05
N TYR A 194 13.79 -0.48 7.81
CA TYR A 194 12.66 -1.38 7.58
C TYR A 194 12.39 -2.33 8.74
N ALA A 195 13.14 -2.23 9.84
CA ALA A 195 12.87 -3.00 11.04
C ALA A 195 11.51 -2.60 11.66
N PRO A 196 10.78 -3.56 12.24
CA PRO A 196 9.59 -3.27 13.03
C PRO A 196 9.89 -2.25 14.14
N ILE A 197 8.90 -1.45 14.49
CA ILE A 197 8.93 -0.48 15.59
C ILE A 197 8.15 -1.08 16.77
N PRO A 198 8.84 -1.64 17.79
CA PRO A 198 8.18 -2.16 18.98
C PRO A 198 7.37 -1.06 19.66
N GLY A 199 6.19 -1.43 20.15
CA GLY A 199 5.26 -0.54 20.84
C GLY A 199 4.46 0.41 19.95
N LEU A 200 4.65 0.40 18.61
CA LEU A 200 3.85 1.23 17.71
C LEU A 200 2.60 0.48 17.20
N LEU A 201 1.43 1.08 17.43
CA LEU A 201 0.19 0.77 16.75
C LEU A 201 -0.03 1.78 15.61
N ALA A 202 0.02 1.33 14.36
CA ALA A 202 -0.40 2.16 13.23
C ALA A 202 -1.83 1.81 12.83
N MET A 203 -2.63 2.81 12.46
CA MET A 203 -4.00 2.58 12.01
C MET A 203 -4.33 3.40 10.77
N HIS A 204 -4.89 2.74 9.76
CA HIS A 204 -5.40 3.38 8.56
C HIS A 204 -6.90 3.63 8.69
N VAL A 205 -7.24 4.89 8.94
CA VAL A 205 -8.60 5.37 9.17
C VAL A 205 -9.03 6.19 7.96
N ARG A 206 -9.53 5.49 6.93
CA ARG A 206 -9.99 6.12 5.68
C ARG A 206 -11.34 6.81 5.89
N ARG A 207 -11.37 8.12 5.69
CA ARG A 207 -12.55 9.00 5.86
C ARG A 207 -12.78 9.83 4.58
N GLY A 208 -13.27 11.06 4.67
CA GLY A 208 -13.45 11.95 3.51
C GLY A 208 -14.46 11.39 2.51
N ASP A 209 -14.06 11.27 1.25
CA ASP A 209 -14.81 10.67 0.13
C ASP A 209 -15.26 9.22 0.37
N TYR A 210 -14.70 8.54 1.38
CA TYR A 210 -14.93 7.13 1.62
C TYR A 210 -16.34 6.78 2.13
N GLU A 211 -17.13 7.74 2.64
CA GLU A 211 -18.51 7.46 3.04
C GLU A 211 -19.36 7.01 1.85
N GLY A 212 -19.26 7.72 0.73
CA GLY A 212 -19.90 7.34 -0.53
C GLY A 212 -19.38 6.00 -1.05
N HIS A 213 -18.07 5.77 -0.93
CA HIS A 213 -17.44 4.51 -1.29
C HIS A 213 -17.96 3.33 -0.45
N CYS A 214 -18.14 3.49 0.86
CA CYS A 214 -18.66 2.44 1.74
C CYS A 214 -20.09 2.04 1.38
N ASN A 215 -20.91 2.99 0.91
CA ASN A 215 -22.22 2.69 0.35
C ASN A 215 -22.12 1.93 -0.98
N HIS A 216 -21.13 2.26 -1.81
CA HIS A 216 -20.89 1.58 -3.08
C HIS A 216 -20.47 0.12 -2.87
N VAL A 217 -19.47 -0.14 -2.02
CA VAL A 217 -19.04 -1.53 -1.72
C VAL A 217 -20.18 -2.36 -1.13
N ALA A 218 -21.06 -1.75 -0.32
CA ALA A 218 -22.25 -2.41 0.20
C ALA A 218 -23.26 -2.76 -0.90
N LYS A 219 -23.44 -1.90 -1.90
CA LYS A 219 -24.36 -2.15 -3.03
C LYS A 219 -23.89 -3.28 -3.94
N TRP A 220 -22.58 -3.45 -4.06
CA TRP A 220 -22.00 -4.44 -4.96
C TRP A 220 -21.59 -5.75 -4.28
N GLY A 221 -21.82 -5.90 -2.98
CA GLY A 221 -21.40 -7.12 -2.28
C GLY A 221 -19.89 -7.30 -2.29
N SER A 222 -19.13 -6.20 -2.34
CA SER A 222 -17.68 -6.28 -2.47
C SER A 222 -17.06 -6.95 -1.24
N THR A 223 -16.10 -7.84 -1.46
CA THR A 223 -15.26 -8.36 -0.39
C THR A 223 -14.09 -7.41 -0.11
N TRP A 224 -13.22 -7.77 0.84
CA TRP A 224 -11.98 -7.04 1.08
C TRP A 224 -11.03 -7.14 -0.10
N GLN A 225 -10.10 -6.19 -0.21
CA GLN A 225 -8.99 -6.28 -1.16
C GLN A 225 -8.23 -7.60 -0.97
N GLY A 226 -7.75 -8.21 -2.04
CA GLY A 226 -7.18 -9.56 -2.00
C GLY A 226 -6.01 -9.71 -1.01
N TRP A 227 -5.10 -8.73 -0.92
CA TRP A 227 -4.02 -8.78 0.07
C TRP A 227 -4.47 -8.72 1.52
N ASN A 228 -5.72 -8.37 1.79
CA ASN A 228 -6.31 -8.35 3.12
C ASN A 228 -7.02 -9.68 3.46
N THR A 229 -6.93 -10.71 2.61
CA THR A 229 -7.68 -11.97 2.78
C THR A 229 -6.80 -13.21 2.97
N PHE A 230 -5.53 -13.05 3.35
CA PHE A 230 -4.66 -14.18 3.69
C PHE A 230 -5.35 -15.11 4.72
N PRO A 231 -5.32 -16.44 4.52
CA PRO A 231 -5.96 -17.40 5.43
C PRO A 231 -5.54 -17.25 6.90
N GLU A 232 -4.29 -16.88 7.15
CA GLU A 232 -3.68 -16.74 8.47
C GLU A 232 -4.13 -15.48 9.24
N PHE A 233 -4.79 -14.52 8.58
CA PHE A 233 -5.29 -13.32 9.25
C PHE A 233 -6.49 -13.64 10.17
N ILE A 234 -6.49 -13.01 11.34
CA ILE A 234 -7.51 -13.23 12.37
C ILE A 234 -8.86 -12.67 11.97
N ASP A 235 -8.89 -11.42 11.48
CA ASP A 235 -10.15 -10.80 11.09
C ASP A 235 -10.51 -11.24 9.67
N LYS A 236 -11.80 -11.48 9.45
CA LYS A 236 -12.37 -11.86 8.16
C LYS A 236 -13.60 -11.00 7.87
N PHE A 237 -13.98 -10.94 6.60
CA PHE A 237 -15.22 -10.31 6.18
C PHE A 237 -16.00 -11.21 5.25
N GLU A 238 -17.19 -11.57 5.71
CA GLU A 238 -18.19 -12.26 4.92
C GLU A 238 -19.26 -11.26 4.47
N VAL A 239 -19.66 -11.38 3.20
CA VAL A 239 -20.63 -10.48 2.59
C VAL A 239 -21.98 -10.71 3.27
N PRO A 240 -22.57 -9.69 3.92
CA PRO A 240 -23.84 -9.86 4.61
C PRO A 240 -25.00 -10.10 3.62
N PRO A 241 -26.01 -10.92 3.97
CA PRO A 241 -27.19 -11.12 3.13
C PRO A 241 -27.89 -9.81 2.75
N GLY A 242 -28.44 -9.77 1.53
CA GLY A 242 -29.12 -8.59 1.00
C GLY A 242 -28.15 -7.48 0.56
N SER A 243 -26.96 -7.85 0.10
CA SER A 243 -25.94 -7.00 -0.53
C SER A 243 -25.59 -7.59 -1.90
N GLY A 244 -25.48 -6.75 -2.93
CA GLY A 244 -25.14 -7.19 -4.30
C GLY A 244 -26.08 -6.65 -5.37
N ASN A 245 -25.71 -6.85 -6.63
CA ASN A 245 -26.50 -6.45 -7.81
C ASN A 245 -26.94 -4.98 -7.77
N GLY A 246 -26.07 -4.09 -7.28
CA GLY A 246 -26.33 -2.65 -7.18
C GLY A 246 -27.22 -2.22 -6.01
N THR A 247 -27.66 -3.14 -5.14
CA THR A 247 -28.55 -2.86 -4.02
C THR A 247 -28.00 -3.37 -2.68
N ALA A 248 -28.49 -2.79 -1.58
CA ALA A 248 -28.13 -3.21 -0.23
C ALA A 248 -29.27 -2.94 0.75
N THR A 249 -29.60 -3.91 1.61
CA THR A 249 -30.54 -3.70 2.71
C THR A 249 -29.95 -2.77 3.77
N ARG A 250 -30.81 -2.18 4.62
CA ARG A 250 -30.34 -1.35 5.76
C ARG A 250 -29.46 -2.15 6.72
N ALA A 251 -29.76 -3.43 6.92
CA ALA A 251 -28.96 -4.33 7.77
C ALA A 251 -27.57 -4.56 7.16
N ALA A 252 -27.49 -4.91 5.88
CA ALA A 252 -26.22 -5.08 5.17
C ALA A 252 -25.36 -3.80 5.21
N ARG A 253 -25.97 -2.63 4.94
CA ARG A 253 -25.25 -1.34 5.00
C ARG A 253 -24.64 -1.07 6.37
N LYS A 254 -25.34 -1.40 7.47
CA LYS A 254 -24.80 -1.24 8.83
C LYS A 254 -23.54 -2.09 9.06
N VAL A 255 -23.54 -3.33 8.58
CA VAL A 255 -22.38 -4.23 8.67
C VAL A 255 -21.19 -3.66 7.89
N TYR A 256 -21.40 -3.25 6.63
CA TYR A 256 -20.36 -2.59 5.84
C TYR A 256 -19.86 -1.31 6.50
N GLN A 257 -20.76 -0.47 7.02
CA GLN A 257 -20.37 0.81 7.61
C GLN A 257 -19.51 0.64 8.87
N ALA A 258 -19.77 -0.37 9.68
CA ALA A 258 -18.92 -0.68 10.85
C ALA A 258 -17.49 -1.08 10.44
N ARG A 259 -17.33 -1.78 9.32
CA ARG A 259 -16.04 -2.29 8.80
C ARG A 259 -15.31 -1.31 7.88
N CYS A 260 -16.05 -0.47 7.17
CA CYS A 260 -15.54 0.42 6.14
C CYS A 260 -15.41 1.87 6.62
N PHE A 261 -16.25 2.32 7.56
CA PHE A 261 -16.30 3.71 7.99
C PHE A 261 -16.56 3.86 9.50
N PRO A 262 -15.77 3.18 10.36
CA PRO A 262 -16.03 3.14 11.80
C PRO A 262 -16.01 4.54 12.42
N ASN A 263 -16.92 4.78 13.36
CA ASN A 263 -16.93 6.01 14.17
C ASN A 263 -15.84 5.97 15.25
N HIS A 264 -15.71 7.05 16.00
CA HIS A 264 -14.68 7.16 17.04
C HIS A 264 -14.80 6.10 18.12
N GLU A 265 -16.02 5.79 18.56
CA GLU A 265 -16.31 4.81 19.61
C GLU A 265 -15.91 3.40 19.16
N GLN A 266 -16.23 3.03 17.92
CA GLN A 266 -15.84 1.77 17.30
C GLN A 266 -14.32 1.66 17.19
N ILE A 267 -13.63 2.73 16.79
CA ILE A 267 -12.16 2.75 16.71
C ILE A 267 -11.55 2.56 18.10
N VAL A 268 -12.01 3.29 19.11
CA VAL A 268 -11.52 3.17 20.50
C VAL A 268 -11.77 1.78 21.06
N ALA A 269 -12.98 1.23 20.85
CA ALA A 269 -13.33 -0.12 21.28
C ALA A 269 -12.41 -1.16 20.62
N ARG A 270 -12.15 -1.00 19.32
CA ARG A 270 -11.25 -1.88 18.59
C ARG A 270 -9.82 -1.83 19.11
N VAL A 271 -9.30 -0.63 19.38
CA VAL A 271 -7.97 -0.47 19.99
C VAL A 271 -7.91 -1.12 21.38
N SER A 272 -8.97 -0.97 22.19
CA SER A 272 -9.05 -1.59 23.52
C SER A 272 -9.04 -3.12 23.46
N GLU A 273 -9.75 -3.72 22.50
CA GLU A 273 -9.72 -5.16 22.24
C GLU A 273 -8.31 -5.64 21.88
N LEU A 274 -7.65 -4.95 20.96
CA LEU A 274 -6.35 -5.36 20.44
C LEU A 274 -5.23 -5.26 21.48
N ARG A 275 -5.28 -4.30 22.39
CA ARG A 275 -4.33 -4.22 23.52
C ARG A 275 -4.37 -5.43 24.44
N LYS A 276 -5.47 -6.19 24.45
CA LYS A 276 -5.63 -7.38 25.30
C LYS A 276 -5.05 -8.63 24.65
N THR A 277 -4.74 -8.61 23.36
CA THR A 277 -4.15 -9.78 22.68
C THR A 277 -2.66 -9.90 22.98
N PRO A 278 -2.05 -11.10 22.83
CA PRO A 278 -0.61 -11.28 23.01
C PRO A 278 0.23 -10.34 22.14
N GLU A 279 -0.17 -10.15 20.88
CA GLU A 279 0.52 -9.30 19.90
C GLU A 279 0.39 -7.80 20.23
N GLY A 280 -0.65 -7.42 20.98
CA GLY A 280 -0.91 -6.05 21.42
C GLY A 280 -0.21 -5.67 22.72
N GLN A 281 0.48 -6.60 23.38
CA GLN A 281 1.26 -6.32 24.58
C GLN A 281 2.41 -5.36 24.27
N GLY A 282 2.64 -4.39 25.16
CA GLY A 282 3.71 -3.41 25.01
C GLY A 282 3.43 -2.26 24.01
N LEU A 283 2.22 -2.18 23.44
CA LEU A 283 1.80 -1.01 22.66
C LEU A 283 1.81 0.27 23.53
N ARG A 284 2.54 1.29 23.06
CA ARG A 284 2.79 2.57 23.76
C ARG A 284 2.59 3.81 22.90
N SER A 285 2.64 3.71 21.57
CA SER A 285 2.32 4.83 20.67
C SER A 285 1.27 4.45 19.64
N ILE A 286 0.46 5.43 19.23
CA ILE A 286 -0.45 5.33 18.10
C ILE A 286 -0.04 6.29 16.99
N PHE A 287 -0.02 5.80 15.76
CA PHE A 287 0.03 6.61 14.55
C PHE A 287 -1.21 6.41 13.68
N VAL A 288 -1.98 7.49 13.48
CA VAL A 288 -3.24 7.49 12.73
C VAL A 288 -3.03 8.06 11.34
N MET A 289 -3.11 7.18 10.34
CA MET A 289 -3.12 7.53 8.93
C MET A 289 -4.54 7.88 8.50
N THR A 290 -4.81 9.16 8.21
CA THR A 290 -6.18 9.59 7.86
C THR A 290 -6.25 10.81 6.96
N ASN A 291 -7.22 10.78 6.05
CA ASN A 291 -7.62 11.93 5.23
C ASN A 291 -8.82 12.71 5.81
N ALA A 292 -9.23 12.42 7.06
CA ALA A 292 -10.33 13.10 7.74
C ALA A 292 -10.09 14.62 7.88
N LYS A 293 -11.18 15.37 8.08
CA LYS A 293 -11.10 16.80 8.47
C LYS A 293 -10.35 16.95 9.81
N THR A 294 -9.66 18.06 10.00
CA THR A 294 -8.82 18.32 11.18
C THR A 294 -9.57 18.14 12.50
N GLN A 295 -10.80 18.67 12.61
CA GLN A 295 -11.61 18.54 13.83
C GLN A 295 -11.88 17.08 14.19
N TRP A 296 -12.29 16.26 13.21
CA TRP A 296 -12.55 14.84 13.41
C TRP A 296 -11.30 14.07 13.86
N ALA A 297 -10.15 14.35 13.23
CA ALA A 297 -8.88 13.72 13.59
C ALA A 297 -8.41 14.14 14.99
N THR A 298 -8.62 15.41 15.36
CA THR A 298 -8.28 15.94 16.70
C THR A 298 -9.14 15.29 17.78
N GLU A 299 -10.44 15.11 17.52
CA GLU A 299 -11.33 14.42 18.44
C GLU A 299 -10.92 12.95 18.62
N LEU A 300 -10.59 12.25 17.52
CA LEU A 300 -10.09 10.86 17.61
C LEU A 300 -8.83 10.78 18.47
N LYS A 301 -7.86 11.66 18.20
CA LYS A 301 -6.61 11.75 18.96
C LYS A 301 -6.87 11.97 20.45
N LYS A 302 -7.80 12.87 20.81
CA LYS A 302 -8.21 13.10 22.21
C LYS A 302 -8.82 11.85 22.84
N LYS A 303 -9.75 11.18 22.16
CA LYS A 303 -10.41 9.95 22.68
C LYS A 303 -9.42 8.80 22.86
N LEU A 304 -8.48 8.62 21.93
CA LEU A 304 -7.42 7.61 22.04
C LEU A 304 -6.47 7.91 23.20
N MET A 305 -6.02 9.17 23.35
CA MET A 305 -5.19 9.58 24.50
C MET A 305 -5.91 9.35 25.83
N ALA A 306 -7.22 9.64 25.89
CA ALA A 306 -8.03 9.46 27.10
C ALA A 306 -8.17 8.00 27.54
N MET A 307 -7.84 7.02 26.70
CA MET A 307 -7.76 5.60 27.10
C MET A 307 -6.64 5.34 28.12
N GLY A 308 -5.64 6.23 28.21
CA GLY A 308 -4.48 6.05 29.07
C GLY A 308 -3.49 4.98 28.59
N GLY A 309 -2.27 5.03 29.13
CA GLY A 309 -1.19 4.09 28.79
C GLY A 309 -0.59 4.27 27.39
N TRP A 310 -0.74 5.46 26.80
CA TRP A 310 -0.06 5.87 25.57
C TRP A 310 0.95 6.96 25.88
N ASP A 311 2.18 6.81 25.39
CA ASP A 311 3.19 7.85 25.38
C ASP A 311 2.77 8.96 24.40
N LYS A 312 2.28 8.54 23.22
CA LYS A 312 1.99 9.43 22.09
C LYS A 312 0.81 8.91 21.28
N VAL A 313 -0.05 9.82 20.83
CA VAL A 313 -1.01 9.59 19.74
C VAL A 313 -0.79 10.67 18.70
N VAL A 314 -0.38 10.27 17.51
CA VAL A 314 0.01 11.16 16.41
C VAL A 314 -0.81 10.81 15.18
N THR A 315 -1.12 11.81 14.36
CA THR A 315 -1.82 11.64 13.08
C THR A 315 -0.91 12.08 11.93
N SER A 316 -1.21 11.68 10.69
CA SER A 316 -0.49 12.17 9.50
C SER A 316 -0.44 13.70 9.39
N ARG A 317 -1.42 14.39 10.00
CA ARG A 317 -1.50 15.86 10.00
C ARG A 317 -0.52 16.52 10.98
N ASP A 318 -0.03 15.76 11.96
CA ASP A 318 0.95 16.25 12.93
C ASP A 318 2.40 16.16 12.39
N LEU A 319 2.61 15.46 11.27
CA LEU A 319 3.92 15.35 10.65
C LEU A 319 4.40 16.71 10.12
N ARG A 320 5.67 17.00 10.39
CA ARG A 320 6.39 18.17 9.88
C ARG A 320 7.07 17.77 8.57
N LEU A 321 6.47 18.19 7.46
CA LEU A 321 6.90 17.83 6.11
C LEU A 321 7.41 19.07 5.36
N THR A 322 8.50 18.91 4.61
CA THR A 322 8.90 19.91 3.60
C THR A 322 7.83 20.02 2.51
N TRP A 323 7.97 21.01 1.63
CA TRP A 323 7.01 21.21 0.55
C TRP A 323 6.91 19.98 -0.36
N GLU A 324 8.04 19.40 -0.76
CA GLU A 324 8.14 18.21 -1.61
C GLU A 324 7.55 16.98 -0.91
N GLN A 325 7.87 16.79 0.37
CA GLN A 325 7.42 15.64 1.16
C GLN A 325 5.89 15.58 1.30
N LYS A 326 5.19 16.73 1.25
CA LYS A 326 3.72 16.78 1.32
C LYS A 326 3.05 16.01 0.18
N PHE A 327 3.67 15.93 -0.99
CA PHE A 327 3.10 15.23 -2.15
C PHE A 327 3.32 13.71 -2.12
N VAL A 328 4.16 13.24 -1.20
CA VAL A 328 4.41 11.80 -0.96
C VAL A 328 3.98 11.37 0.44
N GLY A 329 3.11 12.16 1.10
CA GLY A 329 2.61 11.91 2.46
C GLY A 329 2.03 10.51 2.66
N GLN A 330 1.30 10.01 1.66
CA GLN A 330 0.73 8.65 1.66
C GLN A 330 1.81 7.56 1.74
N ALA A 331 2.98 7.77 1.16
CA ALA A 331 4.08 6.81 1.23
C ALA A 331 4.77 6.84 2.61
N ILE A 332 4.85 8.03 3.23
CA ILE A 332 5.34 8.19 4.60
C ILE A 332 4.41 7.46 5.57
N ASP A 333 3.10 7.63 5.39
CA ASP A 333 2.08 6.90 6.14
C ASP A 333 2.27 5.38 6.00
N MET A 334 2.33 4.88 4.76
CA MET A 334 2.51 3.45 4.50
C MET A 334 3.81 2.89 5.10
N LEU A 335 4.90 3.66 5.14
CA LEU A 335 6.16 3.26 5.77
C LEU A 335 6.00 3.05 7.29
N TYR A 336 5.30 3.95 7.99
CA TYR A 336 4.98 3.71 9.41
C TYR A 336 4.05 2.51 9.60
N GLY A 337 3.03 2.36 8.75
CA GLY A 337 2.14 1.19 8.77
C GLY A 337 2.87 -0.13 8.53
N GLN A 338 3.82 -0.14 7.59
CA GLN A 338 4.66 -1.30 7.27
C GLN A 338 5.51 -1.71 8.48
N ARG A 339 6.02 -0.74 9.24
CA ARG A 339 6.94 -0.99 10.36
C ARG A 339 6.26 -1.19 11.70
N ALA A 340 4.99 -0.85 11.87
CA ALA A 340 4.35 -0.92 13.18
C ALA A 340 4.39 -2.33 13.78
N GLN A 341 4.53 -2.45 15.11
CA GLN A 341 4.33 -3.73 15.80
C GLN A 341 2.97 -4.32 15.43
N MET A 342 1.93 -3.50 15.46
CA MET A 342 0.57 -3.88 15.05
C MET A 342 -0.01 -2.85 14.10
N PHE A 343 -0.76 -3.30 13.10
CA PHE A 343 -1.41 -2.46 12.11
C PHE A 343 -2.91 -2.74 12.05
N ILE A 344 -3.74 -1.70 12.12
CA ILE A 344 -5.20 -1.79 11.88
C ILE A 344 -5.54 -1.13 10.55
N GLY A 345 -6.10 -1.90 9.64
CA GLY A 345 -6.42 -1.49 8.28
C GLY A 345 -7.91 -1.36 8.00
N ASN A 346 -8.23 -0.62 6.93
CA ASN A 346 -9.52 -0.73 6.27
C ASN A 346 -9.45 -1.82 5.19
N GLY A 347 -10.17 -2.92 5.37
CA GLY A 347 -10.11 -4.09 4.48
C GLY A 347 -10.50 -3.82 3.02
N PHE A 348 -11.29 -2.77 2.76
CA PHE A 348 -11.70 -2.39 1.40
C PHE A 348 -10.70 -1.46 0.71
N SER A 349 -9.71 -0.94 1.44
CA SER A 349 -8.79 0.06 0.90
C SER A 349 -7.54 -0.56 0.27
N SER A 350 -7.25 -0.14 -0.95
CA SER A 350 -6.02 -0.52 -1.65
C SER A 350 -4.74 -0.02 -0.97
N MET A 351 -4.79 1.09 -0.20
CA MET A 351 -3.65 1.54 0.60
C MET A 351 -3.37 0.58 1.76
N THR A 352 -4.41 0.09 2.44
CA THR A 352 -4.28 -0.98 3.45
C THR A 352 -3.66 -2.23 2.82
N ALA A 353 -4.18 -2.65 1.67
CA ALA A 353 -3.70 -3.82 0.94
C ALA A 353 -2.20 -3.71 0.60
N ASN A 354 -1.74 -2.53 0.18
CA ASN A 354 -0.31 -2.27 -0.04
C ASN A 354 0.51 -2.43 1.25
N ILE A 355 0.06 -1.85 2.37
CA ILE A 355 0.75 -1.96 3.66
C ILE A 355 0.86 -3.43 4.08
N VAL A 356 -0.25 -4.17 3.98
CA VAL A 356 -0.30 -5.58 4.37
C VAL A 356 0.65 -6.41 3.49
N MET A 357 0.61 -6.27 2.18
CA MET A 357 1.54 -6.93 1.26
C MET A 357 3.01 -6.62 1.62
N LEU A 358 3.33 -5.38 1.96
CA LEU A 358 4.68 -4.97 2.38
C LEU A 358 5.08 -5.47 3.78
N ARG A 359 4.12 -5.72 4.67
CA ARG A 359 4.36 -6.37 5.98
C ARG A 359 4.62 -7.86 5.78
N GLN A 360 3.81 -8.52 4.96
CA GLN A 360 3.98 -9.93 4.64
C GLN A 360 5.32 -10.18 3.93
N SER A 361 5.79 -9.27 3.08
CA SER A 361 7.10 -9.40 2.42
C SER A 361 8.29 -9.32 3.39
N LYS A 362 8.08 -8.70 4.56
CA LYS A 362 9.04 -8.68 5.66
C LYS A 362 8.81 -9.79 6.68
N LYS A 363 7.94 -10.76 6.36
CA LYS A 363 7.60 -11.91 7.20
C LYS A 363 7.10 -11.51 8.58
N THR A 364 6.44 -10.35 8.68
CA THR A 364 5.79 -9.94 9.92
C THR A 364 4.70 -10.94 10.30
N ASP A 365 4.53 -11.19 11.60
CA ASP A 365 3.50 -12.11 12.10
C ASP A 365 2.11 -11.74 11.54
N PRO A 366 1.43 -12.64 10.81
CA PRO A 366 0.12 -12.38 10.20
C PRO A 366 -0.93 -11.88 11.20
N ARG A 367 -0.85 -12.28 12.48
CA ARG A 367 -1.78 -11.90 13.55
C ARG A 367 -1.71 -10.42 13.92
N THR A 368 -0.63 -9.74 13.52
CA THR A 368 -0.45 -8.29 13.74
C THR A 368 -1.11 -7.42 12.67
N ASN A 369 -1.62 -8.03 11.58
CA ASN A 369 -2.46 -7.36 10.59
C ASN A 369 -3.92 -7.50 11.03
N ARG A 370 -4.50 -6.41 11.52
CA ARG A 370 -5.88 -6.35 11.99
C ARG A 370 -6.71 -5.46 11.09
N PHE A 371 -8.02 -5.63 11.11
CA PHE A 371 -8.96 -4.83 10.33
C PHE A 371 -10.09 -4.29 11.22
N TRP A 372 -10.77 -3.24 10.75
CA TRP A 372 -11.97 -2.69 11.40
C TRP A 372 -13.12 -3.68 11.42
#